data_AF-A0A372E1W7-F1
#
_entry.id   AF-A0A372E1W7-F1
#
_cell.length_a   1.000
_cell.length_b   1.000
_cell.length_c   1.000
_cell.angle_alpha   90.00
_cell.angle_beta   90.00
_cell.angle_gamma   90.00
#
_symmetry.space_group_name_H-M   'P 1'
#
loop_
_entity.id
_entity.type
_entity.pdbx_description
1 polymer ?
#
loop_
_entity_poly.entity_id
_entity_poly.type
_entity_poly.pdbx_seq_one_letter_code
_entity_poly.pdbx_strand_id
1 'polypeptide(L)'
;MLGISLLMGLTACPMINPGEPVVLPSYRPQLMARSQLEQAVAVLPPRELHNTGKIYLRDPYLLINERYEGVHIIDNQDPTKPRPVAFLRIPGNVDVAMQGSLLYADSGSDLLTFDMRDMQQPSLLHRLREAVPELPMPETGTVPLQYQAANRPADAVVIGWQKL
;
A
#
# COMPACT_ATOMS: atom_id res chain seq x y z
N MET A 1 53.22 -25.30 22.15
CA MET A 1 52.22 -25.29 21.05
C MET A 1 51.02 -26.13 21.50
N LEU A 2 50.06 -25.52 22.19
CA LEU A 2 48.77 -26.15 22.49
C LEU A 2 47.74 -25.49 21.57
N GLY A 3 47.26 -26.24 20.58
CA GLY A 3 46.22 -25.79 19.67
C GLY A 3 44.85 -25.86 20.35
N ILE A 4 44.25 -24.71 20.61
CA ILE A 4 42.85 -24.61 21.02
C ILE A 4 42.03 -24.58 19.72
N SER A 5 41.37 -25.70 19.41
CA SER A 5 40.38 -25.76 18.32
C SER A 5 39.09 -25.10 18.80
N LEU A 6 38.76 -23.96 18.21
CA LEU A 6 37.51 -23.24 18.41
C LEU A 6 36.44 -23.87 17.51
N LEU A 7 35.57 -24.71 18.09
CA LEU A 7 34.38 -25.21 17.39
C LEU A 7 33.34 -24.09 17.30
N MET A 8 33.12 -23.55 16.09
CA MET A 8 31.99 -22.68 15.79
C MET A 8 30.70 -23.51 15.76
N GLY A 9 29.82 -23.30 16.73
CA GLY A 9 28.46 -23.83 16.71
C GLY A 9 27.61 -23.08 15.69
N LEU A 10 27.32 -23.73 14.56
CA LEU A 10 26.25 -23.30 13.65
C LEU A 10 24.91 -23.66 14.31
N THR A 11 24.20 -22.67 14.84
CA THR A 11 22.80 -22.86 15.25
C THR A 11 21.94 -22.95 13.99
N ALA A 12 21.47 -24.17 13.70
CA ALA A 12 20.45 -24.42 12.69
C ALA A 12 19.16 -23.68 13.06
N CYS A 13 18.39 -23.23 12.06
CA CYS A 13 17.08 -22.64 12.25
C CYS A 13 16.20 -23.55 13.12
N PRO A 14 15.36 -23.00 14.02
CA PRO A 14 14.44 -23.82 14.79
C PRO A 14 13.55 -24.58 13.80
N MET A 15 13.67 -25.91 13.82
CA MET A 15 12.79 -26.77 13.06
C MET A 15 11.37 -26.56 13.59
N ILE A 16 10.46 -26.14 12.71
CA ILE A 16 9.04 -26.08 13.03
C ILE A 16 8.62 -27.50 13.42
N ASN A 17 8.16 -27.68 14.66
CA ASN A 17 7.69 -28.98 15.13
C ASN A 17 6.47 -29.40 14.29
N PRO A 18 6.52 -30.53 13.56
CA PRO A 18 5.36 -31.03 12.83
C PRO A 18 4.31 -31.47 13.84
N GLY A 19 3.35 -30.59 14.15
CA GLY A 19 2.26 -30.86 15.09
C GLY A 19 1.73 -29.65 15.87
N GLU A 20 2.43 -28.51 15.89
CA GLU A 20 1.89 -27.30 16.51
C GLU A 20 0.84 -26.64 15.61
N PRO A 21 -0.36 -26.29 16.13
CA PRO A 21 -1.37 -25.58 15.35
C PRO A 21 -0.82 -24.24 14.88
N VAL A 22 -0.88 -23.98 13.57
CA VAL A 22 -0.57 -22.64 13.03
C VAL A 22 -1.67 -21.70 13.49
N VAL A 23 -1.34 -20.81 14.43
CA VAL A 23 -2.25 -19.74 14.85
C VAL A 23 -2.33 -18.71 13.73
N LEU A 24 -3.45 -18.71 13.00
CA LEU A 24 -3.65 -17.76 11.93
C LEU A 24 -4.00 -16.38 12.49
N PRO A 25 -3.40 -15.30 11.96
CA PRO A 25 -3.79 -13.94 12.31
C PRO A 25 -5.24 -13.68 11.92
N SER A 26 -5.89 -12.77 12.65
CA SER A 26 -7.26 -12.33 12.34
C SER A 26 -7.23 -10.93 11.75
N TYR A 27 -8.09 -10.67 10.77
CA TYR A 27 -8.14 -9.40 10.06
C TYR A 27 -9.57 -8.88 9.94
N ARG A 28 -9.70 -7.56 9.91
CA ARG A 28 -10.92 -6.87 9.46
C ARG A 28 -10.63 -6.02 8.22
N PRO A 29 -11.55 -5.96 7.26
CA PRO A 29 -11.43 -5.06 6.13
C PRO A 29 -11.67 -3.62 6.57
N GLN A 30 -10.95 -2.69 5.98
CA GLN A 30 -11.30 -1.28 5.99
C GLN A 30 -12.23 -1.03 4.81
N LEU A 31 -13.46 -0.63 5.11
CA LEU A 31 -14.52 -0.46 4.13
C LEU A 31 -14.80 1.02 3.90
N MET A 32 -15.11 1.37 2.65
CA MET A 32 -15.58 2.70 2.27
C MET A 32 -16.77 2.54 1.33
N ALA A 33 -17.82 3.35 1.51
CA ALA A 33 -18.93 3.36 0.57
C ALA A 33 -18.45 3.83 -0.81
N ARG A 34 -18.97 3.23 -1.89
CA ARG A 34 -18.56 3.55 -3.27
C ARG A 34 -18.57 5.06 -3.57
N SER A 35 -19.63 5.76 -3.18
CA SER A 35 -19.76 7.21 -3.41
C SER A 35 -18.71 8.02 -2.64
N GLN A 36 -18.36 7.60 -1.43
CA GLN A 36 -17.33 8.24 -0.62
C GLN A 36 -15.93 8.01 -1.22
N LEU A 37 -15.65 6.79 -1.69
CA LEU A 37 -14.38 6.45 -2.34
C LEU A 37 -14.11 7.31 -3.58
N GLU A 38 -15.16 7.62 -4.34
CA GLU A 38 -15.08 8.44 -5.54
C GLU A 38 -14.80 9.91 -5.24
N GLN A 39 -15.30 10.42 -4.11
CA GLN A 39 -15.10 11.79 -3.66
C GLN A 39 -13.82 11.96 -2.82
N ALA A 40 -13.23 10.87 -2.35
CA ALA A 40 -12.10 10.91 -1.41
C ALA A 40 -10.75 11.18 -2.08
N VAL A 41 -10.62 11.02 -3.40
CA VAL A 41 -9.37 11.30 -4.12
C VAL A 41 -9.08 12.80 -4.08
N ALA A 42 -7.91 13.18 -3.56
CA ALA A 42 -7.55 14.58 -3.41
C ALA A 42 -6.05 14.78 -3.34
N VAL A 43 -5.58 15.94 -3.78
CA VAL A 43 -4.22 16.42 -3.51
C VAL A 43 -4.24 17.17 -2.19
N LEU A 44 -3.39 16.74 -1.25
CA LEU A 44 -3.28 17.30 0.09
C LEU A 44 -1.87 17.88 0.30
N PRO A 45 -1.69 18.76 1.31
CA PRO A 45 -0.37 19.17 1.75
C PRO A 45 0.52 17.96 2.10
N PRO A 46 1.85 18.08 1.97
CA PRO A 46 2.77 17.05 2.40
C PRO A 46 2.55 16.64 3.86
N ARG A 47 2.84 15.38 4.14
CA ARG A 47 2.80 14.82 5.49
C ARG A 47 3.91 13.80 5.68
N GLU A 48 4.13 13.41 6.93
CA GLU A 48 5.14 12.41 7.29
C GLU A 48 4.84 11.03 6.69
N LEU A 49 5.91 10.29 6.37
CA LEU A 49 5.87 8.90 5.93
C LEU A 49 5.60 7.98 7.12
N HIS A 50 4.75 6.96 6.97
CA HIS A 50 4.44 6.02 8.06
C HIS A 50 4.64 4.55 7.66
N ASN A 51 3.79 4.03 6.79
CA ASN A 51 3.72 2.64 6.34
C ASN A 51 3.93 2.56 4.83
N THR A 52 5.15 2.90 4.42
CA THR A 52 5.48 3.05 3.01
C THR A 52 5.59 1.70 2.29
N GLY A 53 5.25 1.74 1.01
CA GLY A 53 5.37 0.62 0.09
C GLY A 53 6.39 0.89 -1.00
N LYS A 54 5.95 0.71 -2.24
CA LYS A 54 6.78 0.88 -3.43
C LYS A 54 7.26 2.32 -3.61
N ILE A 55 8.48 2.46 -4.13
CA ILE A 55 9.08 3.73 -4.53
C ILE A 55 9.20 3.72 -6.07
N TYR A 56 8.79 4.81 -6.71
CA TYR A 56 8.96 5.05 -8.13
C TYR A 56 9.78 6.33 -8.35
N LEU A 57 10.80 6.26 -9.20
CA LEU A 57 11.64 7.39 -9.57
C LEU A 57 11.17 7.97 -10.92
N ARG A 58 10.76 9.24 -10.92
CA ARG A 58 10.44 10.02 -12.11
C ARG A 58 11.26 11.31 -12.05
N ASP A 59 12.50 11.26 -12.50
CA ASP A 59 13.46 12.36 -12.35
C ASP A 59 12.84 13.76 -12.60
N PRO A 60 13.01 14.72 -11.67
CA PRO A 60 13.74 14.62 -10.39
C PRO A 60 12.90 14.15 -9.19
N TYR A 61 11.69 13.61 -9.40
CA TYR A 61 10.75 13.31 -8.32
C TYR A 61 10.78 11.85 -7.85
N LEU A 62 10.57 11.66 -6.55
CA LEU A 62 10.24 10.38 -5.94
C LEU A 62 8.74 10.33 -5.67
N LEU A 63 8.13 9.21 -6.04
CA LEU A 63 6.76 8.86 -5.67
C LEU A 63 6.79 7.66 -4.74
N ILE A 64 6.33 7.83 -3.51
CA ILE A 64 6.39 6.81 -2.48
C ILE A 64 4.96 6.44 -2.08
N ASN A 65 4.55 5.21 -2.32
CA ASN A 65 3.25 4.73 -1.85
C ASN A 65 3.20 4.72 -0.32
N GLU A 66 2.09 5.21 0.23
CA GLU A 66 1.66 5.05 1.62
C GLU A 66 0.53 4.03 1.62
N ARG A 67 0.76 2.86 2.21
CA ARG A 67 -0.10 1.71 2.03
C ARG A 67 -1.55 2.05 2.42
N TYR A 68 -2.48 1.80 1.49
CA TYR A 68 -3.92 2.07 1.57
C TYR A 68 -4.33 3.55 1.58
N GLU A 69 -3.39 4.49 1.56
CA GLU A 69 -3.69 5.90 1.76
C GLU A 69 -3.40 6.76 0.52
N GLY A 70 -2.37 6.42 -0.26
CA GLY A 70 -2.04 7.15 -1.48
C GLY A 70 -0.54 7.24 -1.77
N VAL A 71 -0.11 8.37 -2.32
CA VAL A 71 1.26 8.56 -2.83
C VAL A 71 1.85 9.88 -2.35
N HIS A 72 3.00 9.80 -1.71
CA HIS A 72 3.84 10.95 -1.38
C HIS A 72 4.62 11.37 -2.63
N ILE A 73 4.63 12.68 -2.92
CA ILE A 73 5.38 13.28 -4.02
C ILE A 73 6.50 14.12 -3.43
N ILE A 74 7.73 13.78 -3.75
CA ILE A 74 8.93 14.41 -3.18
C ILE A 74 9.81 14.89 -4.33
N ASP A 75 10.18 16.16 -4.30
CA ASP A 75 11.20 16.73 -5.18
C ASP A 75 12.57 16.30 -4.66
N ASN A 76 13.30 15.56 -5.50
CA ASN A 76 14.60 15.00 -5.19
C ASN A 76 15.70 15.57 -6.10
N GLN A 77 15.54 16.84 -6.54
CA GLN A 77 16.56 17.54 -7.33
C GLN A 77 17.91 17.67 -6.60
N ASP A 78 17.89 17.87 -5.28
CA ASP A 78 19.05 17.70 -4.39
C ASP A 78 18.81 16.47 -3.51
N PRO A 79 19.43 15.32 -3.82
CA PRO A 79 19.27 14.09 -3.04
C PRO A 79 19.75 14.19 -1.59
N THR A 80 20.56 15.20 -1.25
CA THR A 80 20.98 15.43 0.14
C THR A 80 19.93 16.17 0.95
N LYS A 81 18.93 16.77 0.28
CA LYS A 81 17.85 17.57 0.86
C LYS A 81 16.53 17.38 0.09
N PRO A 82 15.95 16.16 0.09
CA PRO A 82 14.66 15.91 -0.55
C PRO A 82 13.56 16.79 0.05
N ARG A 83 12.70 17.33 -0.79
CA ARG A 83 11.64 18.27 -0.40
C ARG A 83 10.26 17.67 -0.67
N PRO A 84 9.47 17.37 0.37
CA PRO A 84 8.07 16.96 0.18
C PRO A 84 7.26 18.04 -0.53
N VAL A 85 6.48 17.65 -1.54
CA VAL A 85 5.75 18.57 -2.44
C VAL A 85 4.25 18.47 -2.24
N ALA A 86 3.73 17.25 -2.24
CA ALA A 86 2.31 16.98 -2.04
C ALA A 86 2.07 15.54 -1.56
N PHE A 87 0.88 15.29 -1.04
CA PHE A 87 0.36 13.95 -0.82
C PHE A 87 -0.89 13.74 -1.68
N LEU A 88 -0.81 12.85 -2.67
CA LEU A 88 -1.95 12.44 -3.48
C LEU A 88 -2.70 11.33 -2.74
N ARG A 89 -3.78 11.72 -2.04
CA ARG A 89 -4.63 10.77 -1.30
C ARG A 89 -5.44 9.93 -2.28
N ILE A 90 -5.25 8.62 -2.20
CA ILE A 90 -5.97 7.60 -2.97
C ILE A 90 -6.30 6.46 -2.00
N PRO A 91 -7.51 6.42 -1.42
CA PRO A 91 -7.88 5.35 -0.51
C PRO A 91 -7.82 3.99 -1.22
N GLY A 92 -7.26 2.99 -0.54
CA GLY A 92 -7.06 1.66 -1.10
C GLY A 92 -5.90 1.54 -2.08
N ASN A 93 -5.01 2.53 -2.14
CA ASN A 93 -3.82 2.45 -2.99
C ASN A 93 -2.74 1.54 -2.38
N VAL A 94 -2.31 0.53 -3.13
CA VAL A 94 -1.21 -0.37 -2.77
C VAL A 94 -0.08 -0.30 -3.78
N ASP A 95 -0.41 -0.16 -5.07
CA ASP A 95 0.60 -0.14 -6.13
C ASP A 95 0.40 1.07 -7.06
N VAL A 96 1.53 1.47 -7.66
CA VAL A 96 1.59 2.49 -8.68
C VAL A 96 2.52 2.08 -9.81
N ALA A 97 2.18 2.54 -11.01
CA ALA A 97 3.04 2.48 -12.18
C ALA A 97 2.96 3.80 -12.93
N MET A 98 4.04 4.20 -13.61
CA MET A 98 3.98 5.36 -14.50
C MET A 98 4.42 5.02 -15.91
N GLN A 99 3.81 5.73 -16.86
CA GLN A 99 4.23 5.78 -18.25
C GLN A 99 4.26 7.23 -18.71
N GLY A 100 5.46 7.77 -18.95
CA GLY A 100 5.63 9.19 -19.32
C GLY A 100 5.22 10.14 -18.19
N SER A 101 4.12 10.87 -18.38
CA SER A 101 3.51 11.74 -17.36
C SER A 101 2.25 11.14 -16.73
N LEU A 102 1.83 9.95 -17.14
CA LEU A 102 0.65 9.29 -16.58
C LEU A 102 1.04 8.41 -15.41
N LEU A 103 0.36 8.59 -14.29
CA LEU A 103 0.39 7.70 -13.14
C LEU A 103 -0.85 6.82 -13.13
N TYR A 104 -0.64 5.52 -13.07
CA TYR A 104 -1.67 4.51 -12.83
C TYR A 104 -1.56 4.07 -11.38
N ALA A 105 -2.70 4.08 -10.69
CA ALA A 105 -2.78 3.74 -9.28
C ALA A 105 -4.06 2.95 -9.01
N ASP A 106 -3.99 1.93 -8.17
CA ASP A 106 -5.17 1.26 -7.67
C ASP A 106 -5.88 2.10 -6.60
N SER A 107 -7.19 1.87 -6.45
CA SER A 107 -8.01 2.44 -5.37
C SER A 107 -9.05 1.40 -4.98
N GLY A 108 -8.66 0.47 -4.11
CA GLY A 108 -9.43 -0.75 -3.90
C GLY A 108 -9.43 -1.59 -5.18
N SER A 109 -10.61 -1.92 -5.71
CA SER A 109 -10.76 -2.64 -6.98
C SER A 109 -10.74 -1.74 -8.23
N ASP A 110 -10.65 -0.41 -8.06
CA ASP A 110 -10.62 0.53 -9.17
C ASP A 110 -9.20 0.76 -9.68
N LEU A 111 -9.07 1.11 -10.97
CA LEU A 111 -7.85 1.67 -11.55
C LEU A 111 -8.05 3.15 -11.85
N LEU A 112 -7.17 3.99 -11.33
CA LEU A 112 -7.14 5.43 -11.57
C LEU A 112 -5.99 5.78 -12.51
N THR A 113 -6.21 6.82 -13.32
CA THR A 113 -5.17 7.44 -14.15
C THR A 113 -5.08 8.92 -13.84
N PHE A 114 -3.89 9.39 -13.50
CA PHE A 114 -3.60 10.78 -13.22
C PHE A 114 -2.61 11.36 -14.22
N ASP A 115 -2.78 12.64 -14.55
CA ASP A 115 -1.74 13.45 -15.18
C ASP A 115 -0.82 14.04 -14.11
N MET A 116 0.48 13.76 -14.24
CA MET A 116 1.53 14.16 -13.30
C MET A 116 2.46 15.23 -13.89
N ARG A 117 2.04 15.97 -14.94
CA ARG A 117 2.84 17.08 -15.49
C ARG A 117 3.07 18.18 -14.45
N ASP A 118 2.08 18.46 -13.61
CA ASP A 118 2.23 19.29 -12.41
C ASP A 118 2.26 18.39 -11.17
N MET A 119 3.45 18.22 -10.60
CA MET A 119 3.68 17.38 -9.42
C MET A 119 3.08 17.95 -8.13
N GLN A 120 2.74 19.25 -8.11
CA GLN A 120 2.04 19.88 -6.98
C GLN A 120 0.53 19.71 -7.08
N GLN A 121 -0.01 19.49 -8.28
CA GLN A 121 -1.44 19.38 -8.53
C GLN A 121 -1.75 18.26 -9.55
N PRO A 122 -1.49 16.97 -9.21
CA PRO A 122 -1.93 15.84 -10.02
C PRO A 122 -3.41 15.92 -10.37
N SER A 123 -3.73 15.71 -11.64
CA SER A 123 -5.11 15.78 -12.13
C SER A 123 -5.65 14.39 -12.40
N LEU A 124 -6.74 14.00 -11.74
CA LEU A 124 -7.44 12.75 -12.05
C LEU A 124 -8.05 12.85 -13.45
N LEU A 125 -7.66 11.97 -14.36
CA LEU A 125 -8.20 11.90 -15.72
C LEU A 125 -9.35 10.89 -15.81
N HIS A 126 -9.11 9.69 -15.29
CA HIS A 126 -10.03 8.56 -15.44
C HIS A 126 -10.06 7.69 -14.19
N ARG A 127 -11.23 7.09 -13.95
CA ARG A 127 -11.46 6.00 -13.00
C ARG A 127 -12.16 4.88 -13.75
N LEU A 128 -11.53 3.71 -13.79
CA LEU A 128 -12.15 2.48 -14.24
C LEU A 128 -12.54 1.67 -13.00
N ARG A 129 -13.85 1.53 -12.75
CA ARG A 129 -14.37 0.74 -11.64
C ARG A 129 -14.07 -0.74 -11.86
N GLU A 130 -13.74 -1.44 -10.77
CA GLU A 130 -13.62 -2.91 -10.76
C GLU A 130 -12.69 -3.44 -11.87
N ALA A 131 -11.64 -2.66 -12.18
CA ALA A 131 -10.64 -3.00 -13.18
C ALA A 131 -9.78 -4.20 -12.77
N VAL A 132 -9.68 -4.44 -11.46
CA VAL A 132 -8.93 -5.53 -10.84
C VAL A 132 -9.80 -6.21 -9.76
N PRO A 133 -9.46 -7.44 -9.33
CA PRO A 133 -10.15 -8.10 -8.22
C PRO A 133 -10.17 -7.23 -6.94
N GLU A 134 -11.09 -7.54 -6.02
CA GLU A 134 -11.11 -6.92 -4.70
C GLU A 134 -9.74 -7.05 -4.02
N LEU A 135 -9.32 -5.96 -3.37
CA LEU A 135 -8.04 -5.88 -2.66
C LEU A 135 -7.89 -7.04 -1.65
N PRO A 136 -6.94 -7.97 -1.86
CA PRO A 136 -6.83 -9.16 -1.04
C PRO A 136 -6.29 -8.83 0.36
N MET A 137 -6.56 -9.74 1.29
CA MET A 137 -5.93 -9.73 2.62
C MET A 137 -4.40 -9.84 2.48
N PRO A 138 -3.59 -9.16 3.32
CA PRO A 138 -2.14 -9.11 3.16
C PRO A 138 -1.44 -10.48 3.27
N GLU A 139 -1.94 -11.35 4.13
CA GLU A 139 -1.41 -12.69 4.38
C GLU A 139 -2.56 -13.64 4.71
N THR A 140 -2.35 -14.95 4.57
CA THR A 140 -3.35 -15.96 4.94
C THR A 140 -3.74 -15.81 6.41
N GLY A 141 -5.05 -15.69 6.67
CA GLY A 141 -5.59 -15.39 7.98
C GLY A 141 -7.07 -15.74 8.09
N THR A 142 -7.67 -15.37 9.22
CA THR A 142 -9.11 -15.54 9.48
C THR A 142 -9.82 -14.20 9.43
N VAL A 143 -11.11 -14.23 9.04
CA VAL A 143 -11.98 -13.05 9.03
C VAL A 143 -13.20 -13.36 9.90
N PRO A 144 -13.40 -12.64 11.03
CA PRO A 144 -14.58 -12.82 11.89
C PRO A 144 -15.88 -12.71 11.10
N LEU A 145 -16.92 -13.45 11.52
CA LEU A 145 -18.17 -13.58 10.78
C LEU A 145 -18.75 -12.22 10.36
N GLN A 146 -18.78 -11.24 11.26
CA GLN A 146 -19.32 -9.90 10.98
C GLN A 146 -18.57 -9.11 9.89
N TYR A 147 -17.36 -9.53 9.52
CA TYR A 147 -16.51 -8.86 8.52
C TYR A 147 -16.39 -9.63 7.21
N GLN A 148 -16.98 -10.83 7.12
CA GLN A 148 -17.01 -11.63 5.89
C GLN A 148 -17.82 -10.93 4.80
N ALA A 149 -17.49 -11.16 3.53
CA ALA A 149 -18.08 -10.47 2.38
C ALA A 149 -19.62 -10.46 2.40
N ALA A 150 -20.26 -11.58 2.77
CA ALA A 150 -21.72 -11.71 2.84
C ALA A 150 -22.38 -10.80 3.90
N ASN A 151 -21.62 -10.30 4.88
CA ASN A 151 -22.10 -9.47 5.98
C ASN A 151 -21.68 -8.00 5.86
N ARG A 152 -21.08 -7.59 4.73
CA ARG A 152 -20.69 -6.20 4.46
C ARG A 152 -21.85 -5.42 3.82
N PRO A 153 -21.89 -4.08 3.94
CA PRO A 153 -22.79 -3.26 3.13
C PRO A 153 -22.61 -3.53 1.64
N ALA A 154 -23.70 -3.54 0.87
CA ALA A 154 -23.67 -3.91 -0.55
C ALA A 154 -22.87 -2.93 -1.42
N ASP A 155 -22.71 -1.67 -0.98
CA ASP A 155 -21.96 -0.62 -1.66
C ASP A 155 -20.54 -0.43 -1.11
N ALA A 156 -20.11 -1.30 -0.20
CA ALA A 156 -18.79 -1.21 0.41
C ALA A 156 -17.69 -1.70 -0.54
N VAL A 157 -16.61 -0.92 -0.60
CA VAL A 157 -15.36 -1.28 -1.26
C VAL A 157 -14.31 -1.54 -0.19
N VAL A 158 -13.56 -2.63 -0.31
CA VAL A 158 -12.37 -2.87 0.53
C VAL A 158 -11.25 -1.95 0.09
N ILE A 159 -10.85 -1.05 0.99
CA ILE A 159 -9.77 -0.08 0.78
C ILE A 159 -8.55 -0.39 1.65
N GLY A 160 -8.54 -1.52 2.35
CA GLY A 160 -7.43 -1.90 3.21
C GLY A 160 -7.81 -3.02 4.14
N TRP A 161 -6.84 -3.46 4.92
CA TRP A 161 -6.99 -4.52 5.90
C TRP A 161 -6.24 -4.17 7.17
N GLN A 162 -6.89 -4.37 8.31
CA GLN A 162 -6.30 -4.16 9.62
C GLN A 162 -6.20 -5.49 10.37
N LYS A 163 -4.99 -5.80 10.86
CA LYS A 163 -4.76 -6.94 11.75
C LYS A 163 -5.44 -6.68 13.10
N LEU A 164 -6.14 -7.68 13.62
CA LEU A 164 -6.84 -7.66 14.91
C LEU A 164 -5.96 -8.17 16.05
#